data_AF-A0A926AZB1-F1
#
_entry.id   AF-A0A926AZB1-F1
#
_cell.length_a   1.000
_cell.length_b   1.000
_cell.length_c   1.000
_cell.angle_alpha   90.00
_cell.angle_beta   90.00
_cell.angle_gamma   90.00
#
_symmetry.space_group_name_H-M   'P 1'
#
loop_
_entity.id
_entity.type
_entity.pdbx_description
1 polymer ?
#
loop_
_entity_poly.entity_id
_entity_poly.type
_entity_poly.pdbx_seq_one_letter_code
_entity_poly.pdbx_strand_id
1 'polypeptide(L)'
;MKTSSAIALGLTVMLSLSLNMPQAEAQTQTKTYKGTSGAAAGAAKQGTYGKGACGATGKYSQSMAKGCAATVTGPEGSTATGGRTTGYKKGEGAARASGYEASTDKGNFSGAKTRVYDAQTGAGSRSTSKSADINKDGTSDYSVDGDTAYQKGEGATTTVDTQNKGSATCTSGTGCDKENP
;
A
#
# COMPACT_ATOMS: atom_id res chain seq x y z
N MET A 1 -28.96 -44.83 66.00
CA MET A 1 -29.81 -44.64 64.80
C MET A 1 -29.63 -43.20 64.34
N LYS A 2 -28.95 -42.95 63.20
CA LYS A 2 -29.49 -42.32 61.97
C LYS A 2 -30.24 -41.01 62.28
N THR A 3 -29.84 -39.80 61.86
CA THR A 3 -29.40 -39.35 60.52
C THR A 3 -28.70 -37.98 60.58
N SER A 4 -27.78 -37.77 59.63
CA SER A 4 -27.10 -36.53 59.26
C SER A 4 -28.02 -35.43 58.72
N SER A 5 -27.62 -34.17 58.85
CA SER A 5 -27.80 -33.15 57.79
C SER A 5 -26.79 -32.02 57.94
N ALA A 6 -25.94 -31.89 56.93
CA ALA A 6 -24.92 -30.87 56.77
C ALA A 6 -25.55 -29.61 56.15
N ILE A 7 -25.20 -28.43 56.66
CA ILE A 7 -25.55 -27.14 56.05
C ILE A 7 -24.37 -26.68 55.19
N ALA A 8 -24.74 -26.38 53.95
CA ALA A 8 -23.95 -26.03 52.77
C ALA A 8 -22.73 -25.11 52.98
N LEU A 9 -21.63 -25.53 52.35
CA LEU A 9 -20.51 -24.68 51.95
C LEU A 9 -21.01 -23.51 51.08
N GLY A 10 -20.71 -22.28 51.48
CA GLY A 10 -20.66 -21.12 50.59
C GLY A 10 -19.33 -21.11 49.84
N LEU A 11 -19.26 -21.77 48.70
CA LEU A 11 -18.11 -21.72 47.79
C LEU A 11 -18.24 -20.45 46.92
N THR A 12 -17.43 -19.44 47.23
CA THR A 12 -17.23 -18.28 46.36
C THR A 12 -16.51 -18.73 45.09
N VAL A 13 -17.25 -18.89 43.99
CA VAL A 13 -16.66 -19.10 42.66
C VAL A 13 -16.22 -17.73 42.13
N MET A 14 -14.94 -17.41 42.28
CA MET A 14 -14.26 -16.37 41.51
C MET A 14 -14.18 -16.84 40.05
N LEU A 15 -15.10 -16.37 39.22
CA LEU A 15 -15.09 -16.62 37.78
C LEU A 15 -14.02 -15.72 37.14
N SER A 16 -12.76 -16.15 37.17
CA SER A 16 -11.70 -15.52 36.38
C SER A 16 -11.91 -15.87 34.90
N LEU A 17 -12.52 -14.97 34.14
CA LEU A 17 -12.48 -15.00 32.68
C LEU A 17 -11.04 -14.78 32.23
N SER A 18 -10.24 -15.85 32.17
CA SER A 18 -9.03 -15.86 31.36
C SER A 18 -9.48 -15.81 29.91
N LEU A 19 -9.36 -14.63 29.29
CA LEU A 19 -9.27 -14.47 27.84
C LEU A 19 -8.03 -15.24 27.36
N ASN A 20 -8.15 -16.56 27.27
CA ASN A 20 -7.28 -17.38 26.45
C ASN A 20 -7.59 -17.00 25.00
N MET A 21 -7.03 -15.89 24.53
CA MET A 21 -6.79 -15.74 23.11
C MET A 21 -5.92 -16.94 22.72
N PRO A 22 -6.36 -17.83 21.82
CA PRO A 22 -5.43 -18.73 21.19
C PRO A 22 -4.45 -17.82 20.44
N GLN A 23 -3.23 -17.70 20.96
CA GLN A 23 -2.10 -17.20 20.22
C GLN A 23 -1.83 -18.25 19.14
N ALA A 24 -2.69 -18.27 18.11
CA ALA A 24 -2.45 -19.02 16.90
C ALA A 24 -1.20 -18.39 16.31
N GLU A 25 -0.05 -19.04 16.56
CA GLU A 25 1.21 -18.70 15.94
C GLU A 25 0.95 -18.65 14.43
N ALA A 26 0.87 -17.44 13.87
CA ALA A 26 0.60 -17.25 12.46
C ALA A 26 1.77 -17.85 11.67
N GLN A 27 1.60 -19.08 11.21
CA GLN A 27 2.64 -19.80 10.47
C GLN A 27 2.99 -19.00 9.21
N THR A 28 4.22 -18.50 9.17
CA THR A 28 4.74 -17.71 8.04
C THR A 28 5.72 -18.56 7.26
N GLN A 29 5.39 -18.91 6.02
CA GLN A 29 6.31 -19.59 5.11
C GLN A 29 7.06 -18.55 4.27
N THR A 30 8.39 -18.60 4.28
CA THR A 30 9.24 -17.74 3.45
C THR A 30 10.03 -18.60 2.46
N LYS A 31 10.00 -18.27 1.16
CA LYS A 31 10.85 -18.87 0.13
C LYS A 31 11.74 -17.81 -0.50
N THR A 32 13.04 -18.07 -0.64
CA THR A 32 14.00 -17.15 -1.27
C THR A 32 14.70 -17.84 -2.43
N TYR A 33 14.85 -17.13 -3.55
CA TYR A 33 15.51 -17.62 -4.75
C TYR A 33 16.65 -16.66 -5.15
N LYS A 34 17.80 -17.20 -5.54
CA LYS A 34 18.93 -16.46 -6.11
C LYS A 34 19.27 -17.08 -7.46
N GLY A 35 19.27 -16.28 -8.53
CA GLY A 35 19.67 -16.72 -9.86
C GLY A 35 21.19 -16.74 -10.01
N THR A 36 21.71 -17.74 -10.72
CA THR A 36 23.11 -17.79 -11.19
C THR A 36 23.22 -17.08 -12.55
N SER A 37 24.22 -16.21 -12.70
CA SER A 37 24.50 -15.33 -13.86
C SER A 37 23.42 -14.25 -14.16
N GLY A 38 23.65 -13.05 -13.63
CA GLY A 38 22.71 -11.91 -13.63
C GLY A 38 21.96 -11.86 -12.30
N ALA A 39 22.11 -10.78 -11.53
CA ALA A 39 21.75 -10.73 -10.11
C ALA A 39 20.22 -10.68 -9.88
N ALA A 40 19.54 -11.79 -10.15
CA ALA A 40 18.13 -11.99 -9.84
C ALA A 40 18.00 -12.55 -8.41
N ALA A 41 17.19 -11.89 -7.59
CA ALA A 41 16.86 -12.35 -6.25
C ALA A 41 15.38 -12.15 -5.98
N GLY A 42 14.73 -13.13 -5.35
CA GLY A 42 13.32 -13.05 -5.01
C GLY A 42 13.05 -13.61 -3.63
N ALA A 43 12.01 -13.10 -2.99
CA ALA A 43 11.48 -13.63 -1.74
C ALA A 43 9.96 -13.60 -1.78
N ALA A 44 9.32 -14.70 -1.42
CA ALA A 44 7.89 -14.79 -1.18
C ALA A 44 7.63 -15.12 0.29
N LYS A 45 6.61 -14.51 0.87
CA LYS A 45 6.10 -14.77 2.21
C LYS A 45 4.61 -15.04 2.14
N GLN A 46 4.14 -16.05 2.85
CA GLN A 46 2.72 -16.36 2.99
C GLN A 46 2.44 -16.72 4.45
N GLY A 47 1.41 -16.11 5.03
CA GLY A 47 0.90 -16.44 6.35
C GLY A 47 -0.62 -16.35 6.39
N THR A 48 -1.18 -16.60 7.58
CA THR A 48 -2.63 -16.72 7.80
C THR A 48 -3.43 -15.53 7.27
N TYR A 49 -2.91 -14.31 7.44
CA TYR A 49 -3.62 -13.07 7.10
C TYR A 49 -3.09 -12.38 5.83
N GLY A 50 -2.22 -13.04 5.05
CA GLY A 50 -1.73 -12.41 3.84
C GLY A 50 -0.57 -13.12 3.16
N LYS A 51 -0.29 -12.66 1.95
CA LYS A 51 0.81 -13.14 1.12
C LYS A 51 1.48 -11.98 0.43
N GLY A 52 2.77 -12.12 0.14
CA GLY A 52 3.50 -11.13 -0.64
C GLY A 52 4.74 -11.71 -1.27
N ALA A 53 5.17 -11.12 -2.36
CA ALA A 53 6.38 -11.50 -3.06
C ALA A 53 7.13 -10.26 -3.50
N CYS A 54 8.45 -10.35 -3.48
CA CYS A 54 9.37 -9.37 -3.99
C CYS A 54 10.36 -10.05 -4.92
N GLY A 55 10.73 -9.35 -5.98
CA GLY A 55 11.80 -9.72 -6.88
C GLY A 55 12.68 -8.51 -7.18
N ALA A 56 13.95 -8.77 -7.43
CA ALA A 56 14.87 -7.82 -8.01
C ALA A 56 15.70 -8.53 -9.08
N THR A 57 16.06 -7.81 -10.12
CA THR A 57 17.01 -8.22 -11.15
C THR A 57 17.85 -7.02 -11.54
N GLY A 58 19.06 -7.25 -12.03
CA GLY A 58 19.89 -6.14 -12.47
C GLY A 58 21.31 -6.54 -12.79
N LYS A 59 22.03 -5.55 -13.31
CA LYS A 59 23.47 -5.58 -13.53
C LYS A 59 24.06 -4.44 -12.72
N TYR A 60 25.06 -4.78 -11.90
CA TYR A 60 25.77 -3.80 -11.09
C TYR A 60 26.19 -2.60 -11.96
N SER A 61 25.97 -1.38 -11.44
CA SER A 61 26.26 -0.09 -12.08
C SER A 61 25.62 0.18 -13.45
N GLN A 62 24.76 -0.70 -13.98
CA GLN A 62 24.10 -0.51 -15.27
C GLN A 62 22.58 -0.45 -15.18
N SER A 63 21.96 -1.39 -14.48
CA SER A 63 20.50 -1.43 -14.39
C SER A 63 20.01 -2.20 -13.18
N MET A 64 18.83 -1.82 -12.72
CA MET A 64 18.13 -2.49 -11.65
C MET A 64 16.64 -2.44 -11.94
N ALA A 65 15.94 -3.54 -11.75
CA ALA A 65 14.49 -3.58 -11.63
C ALA A 65 14.12 -4.31 -10.35
N LYS A 66 13.23 -3.74 -9.56
CA LYS A 66 12.70 -4.32 -8.32
C LYS A 66 11.19 -4.20 -8.34
N GLY A 67 10.51 -5.25 -7.91
CA GLY A 67 9.06 -5.29 -7.74
C GLY A 67 8.71 -5.95 -6.43
N CYS A 68 7.66 -5.47 -5.77
CA CYS A 68 7.02 -6.16 -4.66
C CYS A 68 5.51 -6.02 -4.81
N ALA A 69 4.78 -7.07 -4.44
CA ALA A 69 3.34 -7.05 -4.28
C ALA A 69 2.96 -7.81 -2.99
N ALA A 70 1.90 -7.37 -2.34
CA ALA A 70 1.35 -8.04 -1.17
C ALA A 70 -0.17 -7.89 -1.13
N THR A 71 -0.83 -8.89 -0.55
CA THR A 71 -2.25 -8.88 -0.22
C THR A 71 -2.40 -9.27 1.24
N VAL A 72 -3.23 -8.54 1.96
CA VAL A 72 -3.59 -8.79 3.36
C VAL A 72 -5.10 -8.94 3.44
N THR A 73 -5.56 -9.88 4.25
CA THR A 73 -6.98 -10.10 4.58
C THR A 73 -7.17 -9.81 6.06
N GLY A 74 -8.03 -8.85 6.35
CA GLY A 74 -8.39 -8.45 7.70
C GLY A 74 -9.39 -9.39 8.38
N PRO A 75 -9.57 -9.26 9.71
CA PRO A 75 -10.43 -10.14 10.51
C PRO A 75 -11.92 -10.08 10.14
N GLU A 76 -12.37 -9.00 9.49
CA GLU A 76 -13.77 -8.79 9.09
C GLU A 76 -13.99 -9.02 7.58
N GLY A 77 -13.09 -9.77 6.92
CA GLY A 77 -13.20 -10.03 5.47
C GLY A 77 -12.71 -8.88 4.58
N SER A 78 -12.27 -7.77 5.17
CA SER A 78 -11.61 -6.68 4.44
C SER A 78 -10.34 -7.17 3.75
N THR A 79 -10.03 -6.59 2.60
CA THR A 79 -8.82 -6.93 1.83
C THR A 79 -8.03 -5.70 1.48
N ALA A 80 -6.71 -5.80 1.47
CA ALA A 80 -5.82 -4.77 0.98
C ALA A 80 -4.74 -5.40 0.12
N THR A 81 -4.66 -5.01 -1.15
CA THR A 81 -3.60 -5.39 -2.06
C THR A 81 -2.78 -4.16 -2.40
N GLY A 82 -1.46 -4.32 -2.51
CA GLY A 82 -0.61 -3.21 -2.91
C GLY A 82 0.71 -3.68 -3.46
N GLY A 83 1.38 -2.78 -4.16
CA GLY A 83 2.63 -3.08 -4.82
C GLY A 83 3.52 -1.86 -5.00
N ARG A 84 4.78 -2.13 -5.28
CA ARG A 84 5.76 -1.13 -5.65
C ARG A 84 6.76 -1.71 -6.64
N THR A 85 7.08 -0.94 -7.66
CA THR A 85 8.12 -1.24 -8.62
C THR A 85 9.12 -0.09 -8.67
N THR A 86 10.37 -0.41 -8.96
CA THR A 86 11.43 0.58 -9.17
C THR A 86 12.35 0.05 -10.26
N GLY A 87 12.63 0.87 -11.25
CA GLY A 87 13.54 0.60 -12.35
C GLY A 87 14.57 1.71 -12.44
N TYR A 88 15.80 1.36 -12.77
CA TYR A 88 16.86 2.27 -13.14
C TYR A 88 17.66 1.67 -14.28
N LYS A 89 18.07 2.51 -15.22
CA LYS A 89 19.02 2.17 -16.26
C LYS A 89 19.96 3.34 -16.50
N LYS A 90 21.27 3.07 -16.45
CA LYS A 90 22.32 4.07 -16.61
C LYS A 90 22.20 4.75 -17.96
N GLY A 91 22.20 6.08 -17.96
CA GLY A 91 22.10 6.90 -19.17
C GLY A 91 20.68 7.06 -19.71
N GLU A 92 19.69 6.32 -19.21
CA GLU A 92 18.28 6.43 -19.63
C GLU A 92 17.44 7.06 -18.53
N GLY A 93 17.63 6.66 -17.26
CA GLY A 93 16.94 7.27 -16.13
C GLY A 93 16.37 6.26 -15.14
N ALA A 94 15.32 6.67 -14.44
CA ALA A 94 14.70 5.88 -13.38
C ALA A 94 13.19 6.02 -13.37
N ALA A 95 12.50 4.93 -13.05
CA ALA A 95 11.06 4.93 -12.82
C ALA A 95 10.74 4.27 -11.48
N ARG A 96 9.71 4.75 -10.81
CA ARG A 96 9.17 4.13 -9.60
C ARG A 96 7.65 4.23 -9.64
N ALA A 97 6.98 3.11 -9.47
CA ALA A 97 5.54 3.10 -9.27
C ALA A 97 5.21 2.44 -7.93
N SER A 98 4.10 2.83 -7.33
CA SER A 98 3.49 2.12 -6.22
C SER A 98 2.00 2.36 -6.23
N GLY A 99 1.22 1.38 -5.79
CA GLY A 99 -0.20 1.56 -5.61
C GLY A 99 -0.78 0.59 -4.59
N TYR A 100 -2.00 0.87 -4.18
CA TYR A 100 -2.79 -0.01 -3.34
C TYR A 100 -4.26 0.06 -3.73
N GLU A 101 -4.97 -1.01 -3.41
CA GLU A 101 -6.40 -1.20 -3.49
C GLU A 101 -6.83 -1.84 -2.17
N ALA A 102 -7.82 -1.28 -1.50
CA ALA A 102 -8.37 -1.82 -0.28
C ALA A 102 -9.90 -1.83 -0.36
N SER A 103 -10.50 -2.89 0.15
CA SER A 103 -11.94 -3.06 0.20
C SER A 103 -12.36 -3.44 1.61
N THR A 104 -13.39 -2.78 2.10
CA THR A 104 -14.00 -2.99 3.40
C THR A 104 -15.52 -3.00 3.24
N ASP A 105 -16.25 -3.42 4.28
CA ASP A 105 -17.70 -3.30 4.30
C ASP A 105 -18.20 -1.84 4.19
N LYS A 106 -17.31 -0.88 4.48
CA LYS A 106 -17.55 0.56 4.40
C LYS A 106 -17.09 1.17 3.08
N GLY A 107 -16.73 0.36 2.08
CA GLY A 107 -16.33 0.83 0.76
C GLY A 107 -14.87 0.58 0.39
N ASN A 108 -14.47 1.18 -0.73
CA ASN A 108 -13.22 0.89 -1.43
C ASN A 108 -12.29 2.10 -1.42
N PHE A 109 -10.99 1.83 -1.35
CA PHE A 109 -9.95 2.85 -1.30
C PHE A 109 -8.82 2.45 -2.21
N SER A 110 -8.37 3.37 -3.05
CA SER A 110 -7.19 3.13 -3.85
C SER A 110 -6.27 4.33 -3.90
N GLY A 111 -5.06 4.06 -4.37
CA GLY A 111 -4.18 5.13 -4.79
C GLY A 111 -2.97 4.60 -5.50
N ALA A 112 -2.54 5.34 -6.51
CA ALA A 112 -1.32 5.07 -7.24
C ALA A 112 -0.37 6.27 -7.15
N LYS A 113 0.93 6.00 -7.28
CA LYS A 113 1.97 7.00 -7.40
C LYS A 113 2.98 6.51 -8.41
N THR A 114 3.26 7.31 -9.43
CA THR A 114 4.33 7.07 -10.39
C THR A 114 5.33 8.21 -10.32
N ARG A 115 6.60 7.89 -10.57
CA ARG A 115 7.67 8.85 -10.77
C ARG A 115 8.54 8.35 -11.89
N VAL A 116 8.83 9.21 -12.85
CA VAL A 116 9.73 8.93 -13.96
C VAL A 116 10.76 10.05 -14.01
N TYR A 117 11.99 9.69 -14.31
CA TYR A 117 13.09 10.59 -14.57
C TYR A 117 13.83 10.10 -15.79
N ASP A 118 14.07 11.00 -16.73
CA ASP A 118 14.85 10.79 -17.94
C ASP A 118 16.23 11.46 -17.75
N ALA A 119 17.29 10.66 -17.87
CA ALA A 119 18.65 11.12 -17.68
C ALA A 119 19.24 11.84 -18.90
N GLN A 120 18.69 11.64 -20.10
CA GLN A 120 19.15 12.27 -21.34
C GLN A 120 18.63 13.70 -21.44
N THR A 121 17.37 13.91 -21.07
CA THR A 121 16.73 15.22 -21.12
C THR A 121 16.82 15.97 -19.78
N GLY A 122 17.04 15.25 -18.67
CA GLY A 122 16.96 15.83 -17.33
C GLY A 122 15.52 16.09 -16.86
N ALA A 123 14.53 15.65 -17.65
CA ALA A 123 13.12 15.78 -17.35
C ALA A 123 12.68 14.76 -16.30
N GLY A 124 11.66 15.11 -15.52
CA GLY A 124 10.98 14.14 -14.69
C GLY A 124 9.51 14.47 -14.50
N SER A 125 8.76 13.43 -14.18
CA SER A 125 7.34 13.53 -13.87
C SER A 125 7.02 12.74 -12.61
N ARG A 126 5.98 13.18 -11.92
CA ARG A 126 5.37 12.49 -10.78
C ARG A 126 3.87 12.55 -10.96
N SER A 127 3.22 11.40 -10.99
CA SER A 127 1.77 11.31 -10.92
C SER A 127 1.35 10.70 -9.59
N THR A 128 0.26 11.16 -9.01
CA THR A 128 -0.38 10.56 -7.85
C THR A 128 -1.88 10.56 -8.05
N SER A 129 -2.51 9.40 -7.86
CA SER A 129 -3.96 9.27 -7.78
C SER A 129 -4.34 8.74 -6.41
N LYS A 130 -5.49 9.19 -5.91
CA LYS A 130 -6.15 8.66 -4.73
C LYS A 130 -7.63 8.64 -5.01
N SER A 131 -8.29 7.53 -4.73
CA SER A 131 -9.74 7.49 -4.71
C SER A 131 -10.25 6.80 -3.47
N ALA A 132 -11.42 7.23 -3.02
CA ALA A 132 -12.22 6.49 -2.08
C ALA A 132 -13.68 6.55 -2.51
N ASP A 133 -14.31 5.40 -2.42
CA ASP A 133 -15.73 5.19 -2.60
C ASP A 133 -16.26 4.77 -1.23
N ILE A 134 -16.75 5.74 -0.46
CA ILE A 134 -16.99 5.63 0.99
C ILE A 134 -18.34 4.96 1.29
N ASN A 135 -19.17 4.69 0.29
CA ASN A 135 -20.43 4.00 0.47
C ASN A 135 -20.61 3.03 -0.67
N LYS A 136 -20.99 1.78 -0.40
CA LYS A 136 -21.28 0.76 -1.43
C LYS A 136 -22.35 1.18 -2.45
N ASP A 137 -23.02 2.32 -2.23
CA ASP A 137 -24.03 2.96 -3.07
C ASP A 137 -23.48 4.09 -3.99
N GLY A 138 -22.19 4.44 -3.92
CA GLY A 138 -21.55 5.47 -4.77
C GLY A 138 -21.85 6.92 -4.40
N THR A 139 -22.47 7.19 -3.24
CA THR A 139 -22.93 8.55 -2.88
C THR A 139 -21.82 9.43 -2.27
N SER A 140 -20.62 8.90 -2.07
CA SER A 140 -19.48 9.65 -1.51
C SER A 140 -18.17 9.20 -2.15
N ASP A 141 -18.03 9.54 -3.42
CA ASP A 141 -16.81 9.37 -4.18
C ASP A 141 -15.96 10.63 -4.10
N TYR A 142 -14.71 10.48 -3.67
CA TYR A 142 -13.69 11.49 -3.93
C TYR A 142 -12.53 10.85 -4.67
N SER A 143 -12.07 11.50 -5.72
CA SER A 143 -10.80 11.21 -6.36
C SER A 143 -9.95 12.48 -6.44
N VAL A 144 -8.65 12.30 -6.24
CA VAL A 144 -7.66 13.36 -6.36
C VAL A 144 -6.53 12.82 -7.20
N ASP A 145 -6.33 13.46 -8.35
CA ASP A 145 -5.20 13.23 -9.23
C ASP A 145 -4.25 14.43 -9.16
N GLY A 146 -2.96 14.15 -9.23
CA GLY A 146 -1.92 15.15 -9.06
C GLY A 146 -0.73 14.81 -9.94
N ASP A 147 -0.44 15.66 -10.90
CA ASP A 147 0.65 15.51 -11.84
C ASP A 147 1.65 16.65 -11.70
N THR A 148 2.90 16.32 -11.45
CA THR A 148 4.01 17.28 -11.42
C THR A 148 4.99 16.95 -12.53
N ALA A 149 5.29 17.92 -13.39
CA ALA A 149 6.39 17.86 -14.34
C ALA A 149 7.50 18.82 -13.92
N TYR A 150 8.75 18.43 -14.15
CA TYR A 150 9.92 19.26 -13.86
C TYR A 150 11.06 19.00 -14.85
N GLN A 151 11.92 20.00 -15.02
CA GLN A 151 13.18 19.91 -15.74
C GLN A 151 14.32 20.22 -14.76
N LYS A 152 15.47 19.56 -14.93
CA LYS A 152 16.63 19.81 -14.08
C LYS A 152 17.12 21.25 -14.27
N GLY A 153 17.07 22.03 -13.19
CA GLY A 153 17.47 23.45 -13.20
C GLY A 153 16.33 24.43 -13.43
N GLU A 154 15.09 23.94 -13.61
CA GLU A 154 13.89 24.75 -13.73
C GLU A 154 12.93 24.52 -12.56
N GLY A 155 11.90 25.36 -12.49
CA GLY A 155 10.77 25.19 -11.58
C GLY A 155 9.94 23.94 -11.90
N ALA A 156 9.05 23.55 -10.98
CA ALA A 156 8.11 22.46 -11.17
C ALA A 156 6.70 22.99 -11.40
N THR A 157 5.99 22.40 -12.36
CA THR A 157 4.56 22.66 -12.61
C THR A 157 3.76 21.49 -12.06
N THR A 158 2.78 21.75 -11.20
CA THR A 158 1.90 20.75 -10.61
C THR A 158 0.45 21.06 -10.93
N THR A 159 -0.24 20.12 -11.57
CA THR A 159 -1.69 20.13 -11.77
C THR A 159 -2.33 19.22 -10.74
N VAL A 160 -3.35 19.71 -10.04
CA VAL A 160 -4.18 18.93 -9.13
C VAL A 160 -5.61 18.95 -9.64
N ASP A 161 -6.13 17.78 -9.98
CA ASP A 161 -7.53 17.59 -10.30
C ASP A 161 -8.24 16.95 -9.10
N THR A 162 -9.32 17.60 -8.68
CA THR A 162 -10.24 17.03 -7.70
C THR A 162 -11.57 16.85 -8.39
N GLN A 163 -11.91 15.61 -8.75
CA GLN A 163 -13.23 15.33 -9.32
C GLN A 163 -14.27 15.82 -8.31
N ASN A 164 -15.16 16.70 -8.76
CA ASN A 164 -16.22 17.40 -8.03
C ASN A 164 -15.89 18.78 -7.39
N LYS A 165 -14.69 19.38 -7.53
CA LYS A 165 -14.40 20.74 -6.98
C LYS A 165 -13.54 21.70 -7.84
N GLY A 166 -13.29 21.33 -9.10
CA GLY A 166 -12.51 22.11 -10.08
C GLY A 166 -11.01 21.83 -9.99
N SER A 167 -10.32 21.96 -11.13
CA SER A 167 -8.88 21.79 -11.25
C SER A 167 -8.12 23.02 -10.73
N ALA A 168 -6.90 22.80 -10.23
CA ALA A 168 -5.97 23.85 -9.87
C ALA A 168 -4.57 23.53 -10.42
N THR A 169 -3.97 24.50 -11.12
CA THR A 169 -2.61 24.39 -11.64
C THR A 169 -1.70 25.33 -10.87
N CYS A 170 -0.66 24.77 -10.25
CA CYS A 170 0.33 25.49 -9.46
C CYS A 170 1.68 25.44 -10.15
N THR A 171 2.28 26.60 -10.41
CA THR A 171 3.64 26.70 -10.95
C THR A 171 4.57 27.28 -9.89
N SER A 172 5.72 26.64 -9.66
CA SER A 172 6.67 27.14 -8.66
C SER A 172 7.15 28.54 -9.02
N GLY A 173 6.88 29.52 -8.16
CA GLY A 173 7.29 30.92 -8.33
C GLY A 173 6.18 31.89 -8.74
N THR A 174 5.02 31.41 -9.20
CA THR A 174 3.92 32.28 -9.68
C THR A 174 2.57 32.06 -9.00
N GLY A 175 2.44 31.02 -8.16
CA GLY A 175 1.21 30.74 -7.41
C GLY A 175 0.35 29.65 -8.05
N CYS A 176 -0.89 29.50 -7.57
CA CYS A 176 -1.85 28.52 -8.07
C CYS A 176 -3.03 29.23 -8.72
N ASP A 177 -3.30 28.92 -9.99
CA ASP A 177 -4.47 29.39 -10.71
C ASP A 177 -5.55 28.31 -10.64
N LYS A 178 -6.76 28.69 -10.22
CA LYS A 178 -7.93 27.82 -10.23
C LYS A 178 -8.58 27.95 -11.61
N GLU A 179 -8.69 26.85 -12.34
CA GLU A 179 -9.53 26.82 -13.53
C GLU A 179 -10.98 26.73 -13.05
N ASN A 180 -11.73 27.82 -13.19
CA ASN A 180 -13.18 27.75 -12.99
C ASN A 180 -13.81 27.05 -14.20
N PRO A 181 -14.80 26.16 -13.98
CA PRO A 181 -15.53 25.49 -15.06
C PRO A 181 -16.31 26.46 -15.95
#